data_AF-A0A6G0EJG5-F1
#
_entry.id   AF-A0A6G0EJG5-F1
#
_cell.length_a   1.000
_cell.length_b   1.000
_cell.length_c   1.000
_cell.angle_alpha   90.00
_cell.angle_beta   90.00
_cell.angle_gamma   90.00
#
_symmetry.space_group_name_H-M   'P 1'
#
loop_
_entity.id
_entity.type
_entity.pdbx_description
1 polymer ?
#
loop_
_entity_poly.entity_id
_entity_poly.type
_entity_poly.pdbx_seq_one_letter_code
_entity_poly.pdbx_strand_id
1 'polypeptide(L)' 'MPFKSSCLSHCGTTVEGTSAQEVGVRLKEHMEEAHDIPVDPLEVSEFAIECESAEVAIQAR' A
#
# COMPACT_ATOMS: atom_id res chain seq x y z
N MET A 1 -3.48 12.12 3.94
CA MET A 1 -3.77 11.74 2.53
C MET A 1 -3.74 10.22 2.48
N PRO A 2 -4.64 9.56 1.74
CA PRO A 2 -4.62 8.10 1.67
C PRO A 2 -3.35 7.62 0.95
N PHE A 3 -2.75 6.53 1.42
CA PHE A 3 -1.61 5.86 0.81
C PHE A 3 -2.01 4.46 0.38
N LYS A 4 -1.35 3.92 -0.65
CA LYS A 4 -1.51 2.52 -1.03
C LYS A 4 -0.21 1.87 -1.46
N SER A 5 -0.14 0.55 -1.36
CA SER A 5 0.94 -0.25 -1.92
C SER A 5 0.42 -1.61 -2.43
N SER A 6 1.05 -2.12 -3.48
CA SER A 6 0.74 -3.45 -4.03
C SER A 6 1.60 -4.51 -3.37
N CYS A 7 1.09 -5.73 -3.27
CA CYS A 7 1.84 -6.86 -2.75
C CYS A 7 3.14 -7.09 -3.54
N LEU A 8 4.24 -7.35 -2.81
CA LEU A 8 5.58 -7.57 -3.38
C LEU A 8 5.70 -8.91 -4.13
N SER A 9 4.85 -9.87 -3.79
CA SER A 9 4.78 -11.19 -4.45
C SER A 9 3.83 -11.22 -5.65
N HIS A 10 3.34 -10.07 -6.11
CA HIS A 10 2.47 -9.94 -7.29
C HIS A 10 1.19 -10.81 -7.24
N CYS A 11 0.63 -11.03 -6.05
CA CYS A 11 -0.58 -11.83 -5.87
C CYS A 11 -1.89 -11.08 -6.18
N GLY A 12 -1.80 -9.80 -6.53
CA GLY A 12 -2.94 -8.94 -6.87
C GLY A 12 -3.56 -8.16 -5.70
N THR A 13 -3.11 -8.41 -4.46
CA THR A 13 -3.55 -7.64 -3.30
C THR A 13 -2.97 -6.23 -3.31
N THR A 14 -3.80 -5.24 -2.99
CA THR A 14 -3.39 -3.86 -2.68
C THR A 14 -3.82 -3.54 -1.25
N VAL A 15 -2.89 -2.96 -0.49
CA VAL A 15 -3.16 -2.44 0.86
C VAL A 15 -3.26 -0.93 0.80
N GLU A 16 -4.17 -0.37 1.59
CA GLU A 16 -4.41 1.06 1.70
C GLU A 16 -4.30 1.51 3.16
N GLY A 17 -3.98 2.77 3.42
CA GLY A 17 -3.83 3.31 4.77
C GLY A 17 -3.90 4.83 4.79
N THR A 18 -3.97 5.43 5.97
CA THR A 18 -3.99 6.88 6.16
C THR A 18 -2.59 7.51 6.23
N SER A 19 -1.56 6.67 6.34
CA SER A 19 -0.14 7.02 6.35
C SER A 19 0.69 5.92 5.67
N ALA A 20 1.89 6.27 5.22
CA ALA A 20 2.84 5.29 4.66
C ALA A 20 3.20 4.19 5.68
N GLN A 21 3.35 4.54 6.95
CA GLN A 21 3.66 3.59 8.03
C GLN A 21 2.52 2.58 8.22
N GLU A 22 1.26 3.03 8.15
CA GLU A 22 0.11 2.14 8.24
C GLU A 22 0.06 1.17 7.06
N VAL A 23 0.35 1.65 5.85
CA VAL A 23 0.49 0.79 4.66
C VAL A 23 1.62 -0.23 4.85
N GLY A 24 2.75 0.19 5.44
CA GLY A 24 3.87 -0.69 5.72
C GLY A 24 3.53 -1.83 6.69
N VAL A 25 2.83 -1.52 7.78
CA VAL A 25 2.34 -2.53 8.74
C VAL A 25 1.37 -3.51 8.06
N ARG A 26 0.39 -3.00 7.32
CA ARG A 26 -0.59 -3.85 6.60
C ARG A 26 0.07 -4.72 5.53
N LEU A 27 1.08 -4.19 4.84
CA LEU A 27 1.84 -4.95 3.84
C LEU A 27 2.66 -6.06 4.51
N LYS A 28 3.28 -5.77 5.66
CA LYS A 28 3.99 -6.76 6.48
C LYS A 28 3.07 -7.90 6.93
N GLU A 29 1.91 -7.57 7.47
CA GLU A 29 0.89 -8.57 7.87
C GLU A 29 0.47 -9.44 6.68
N HIS A 30 0.20 -8.83 5.53
CA HIS A 30 -0.14 -9.57 4.32
C HIS A 30 0.98 -10.51 3.86
N MET A 31 2.23 -10.04 3.84
CA MET A 31 3.37 -10.84 3.38
C MET A 31 3.63 -12.03 4.31
N GLU A 32 3.50 -11.86 5.62
CA GLU A 32 3.63 -12.96 6.58
C GLU A 32 2.47 -13.96 6.47
N GLU A 33 1.23 -13.49 6.38
CA GLU A 33 0.06 -14.37 6.39
C GLU A 33 -0.17 -15.09 5.06
N ALA A 34 0.00 -14.41 3.93
CA ALA A 34 -0.32 -14.95 2.61
C ALA A 34 0.87 -15.61 1.93
N HIS A 35 2.10 -15.22 2.28
CA HIS A 35 3.31 -15.66 1.60
C HIS A 35 4.35 -16.30 2.53
N ASP A 36 4.17 -16.26 3.86
CA ASP A 36 5.16 -16.73 4.83
C ASP A 36 6.53 -16.06 4.62
N ILE A 37 6.51 -14.79 4.20
CA ILE A 37 7.70 -13.97 3.95
C ILE A 37 7.70 -12.82 4.95
N PRO A 38 8.58 -12.83 5.96
CA PRO A 38 8.73 -11.69 6.85
C PRO A 38 9.38 -10.52 6.11
N VAL A 39 8.83 -9.32 6.30
CA VAL A 39 9.37 -8.07 5.76
C VAL A 39 9.40 -7.01 6.86
N ASP A 40 10.33 -6.05 6.77
CA ASP A 40 10.37 -4.93 7.69
C ASP A 40 9.28 -3.90 7.30
N PRO A 41 8.35 -3.55 8.21
CA PRO A 41 7.27 -2.61 7.92
C PRO A 41 7.77 -1.19 7.61
N LEU A 42 8.95 -0.79 8.09
CA LEU A 42 9.57 0.51 7.78
C LEU A 42 10.13 0.49 6.36
N GLU A 43 10.89 -0.54 5.99
CA GLU A 43 11.44 -0.66 4.62
C GLU A 43 10.32 -0.69 3.59
N VAL A 44 9.26 -1.48 3.84
CA VAL A 44 8.17 -1.59 2.86
C VAL A 44 7.22 -0.39 2.85
N SER A 45 7.25 0.45 3.90
CA SER A 45 6.51 1.73 3.91
C SER A 45 7.06 2.73 2.90
N GLU A 46 8.33 2.62 2.51
CA GLU A 46 8.96 3.47 1.50
C GLU A 46 8.37 3.24 0.09
N PHE A 47 7.71 2.09 -0.12
CA PHE A 47 6.99 1.78 -1.36
C PHE A 47 5.55 2.30 -1.36
N ALA A 48 5.07 2.88 -0.26
CA ALA A 48 3.71 3.42 -0.19
C ALA A 48 3.58 4.66 -1.08
N ILE A 49 2.60 4.65 -1.97
CA ILE A 49 2.31 5.73 -2.90
C ILE A 49 1.15 6.55 -2.34
N GLU A 50 1.35 7.86 -2.22
CA GLU A 50 0.29 8.80 -1.88
C GLU A 50 -0.78 8.79 -2.98
N CYS A 51 -2.02 8.61 -2.58
CA CYS A 51 -3.17 8.71 -3.46
C CYS A 51 -3.69 10.14 -3.40
N GLU A 52 -3.65 10.84 -4.53
CA GLU A 52 -4.51 11.99 -4.72
C GLU A 52 -5.95 11.50 -4.60
N SER A 53 -6.72 12.04 -3.64
CA SER A 53 -8.17 11.89 -3.64
C SER A 53 -8.65 12.34 -5.01
N ALA A 54 -9.30 11.45 -5.75
CA ALA A 54 -9.83 11.74 -7.07
C ALA A 54 -10.99 12.74 -6.99
N GLU A 55 -10.71 14.00 -6.70
CA GLU A 55 -11.64 15.12 -6.87
C GLU A 55 -11.33 15.92 -8.15
N VAL A 56 -10.29 15.55 -8.89
CA VAL A 56 -9.95 16.19 -10.18
C VAL A 56 -9.61 15.11 -11.20
N ALA A 57 -10.58 14.75 -12.05
CA ALA A 57 -10.38 14.39 -13.47
C ALA A 57 -11.60 13.73 -14.15
N ILE A 58 -12.85 14.17 -13.92
CA ILE A 58 -13.92 14.01 -14.93
C ILE A 58 -14.79 15.27 -15.00
N GLN A 59 -14.16 16.41 -15.29
CA GLN A 59 -14.81 17.54 -15.97
C GLN A 59 -13.86 18.04 -17.06
N ALA A 60 -13.72 17.26 -18.13
CA ALA A 60 -13.26 17.79 -19.42
C ALA A 60 -13.63 16.82 -20.55
N ARG A 61 -14.66 17.23 -21.30
CA ARG A 61 -15.10 16.80 -22.64
C ARG A 61 -16.19 15.74 -22.70
#